data_AF-A0A7G8DLP7-F1
#
_entry.id   AF-A0A7G8DLP7-F1
#
_cell.length_a   1.000
_cell.length_b   1.000
_cell.length_c   1.000
_cell.angle_alpha   90.00
_cell.angle_beta   90.00
_cell.angle_gamma   90.00
#
_symmetry.space_group_name_H-M   'P 1'
#
loop_
_entity.id
_entity.type
_entity.pdbx_description
1 polymer ?
#
loop_
_entity_poly.entity_id
_entity_poly.type
_entity_poly.pdbx_seq_one_letter_code
_entity_poly.pdbx_strand_id
1 'polypeptide(L)' 'MMRSSLLERYVLRYASTGHYLRINDESQKIERSSSPESAWEFHTHEGAVTHALWIGEVFGQTPDVVKMI' A
#
# COMPACT_ATOMS: atom_id res chain seq x y z
N MET A 1 -25.23 12.44 15.24
CA MET A 1 -24.01 11.62 15.42
C MET A 1 -23.18 11.74 14.15
N MET A 2 -22.11 12.55 14.15
CA MET A 2 -21.10 12.45 13.10
C MET A 2 -20.43 11.09 13.28
N ARG A 3 -20.64 10.18 12.32
CA ARG A 3 -19.79 9.01 12.19
C ARG A 3 -18.41 9.56 11.86
N SER A 4 -17.51 9.60 12.84
CA SER A 4 -16.09 9.58 12.55
C SER A 4 -15.87 8.27 11.80
N SER A 5 -16.05 8.26 10.49
CA SER A 5 -15.55 7.17 9.66
C SER A 5 -14.06 7.19 9.93
N LEU A 6 -13.57 6.28 10.78
CA LEU A 6 -12.16 5.94 10.80
C LEU A 6 -11.81 5.72 9.33
N LEU A 7 -11.08 6.66 8.75
CA LEU A 7 -10.75 6.64 7.33
C LEU A 7 -10.08 5.29 7.10
N GLU A 8 -10.72 4.43 6.33
CA GLU A 8 -10.16 3.11 6.08
C GLU A 8 -8.83 3.31 5.38
N ARG A 9 -7.76 2.80 5.99
CA ARG A 9 -6.42 2.94 5.44
C ARG A 9 -5.91 1.56 5.05
N TYR A 10 -5.48 1.45 3.80
CA TYR A 10 -4.88 0.26 3.25
C TYR A 10 -3.47 0.58 2.76
N VAL A 11 -2.56 -0.38 2.87
CA VAL A 11 -1.19 -0.28 2.39
C VAL A 11 -0.81 -1.53 1.62
N LEU A 12 0.25 -1.46 0.83
CA LEU A 12 0.77 -2.62 0.10
C LEU A 12 2.02 -3.17 0.79
N ARG A 13 2.11 -4.50 0.91
CA ARG A 13 3.22 -5.20 1.55
C ARG A 13 3.62 -6.43 0.77
N TYR A 14 4.91 -6.66 0.56
CA TYR A 14 5.37 -7.92 -0.01
C TYR A 14 5.41 -9.01 1.07
N ALA A 15 4.57 -10.05 0.99
CA ALA A 15 4.64 -11.21 1.90
C ALA A 15 6.03 -11.82 2.04
N SER A 16 6.78 -11.91 0.92
CA SER A 16 8.09 -12.56 0.88
C SER A 16 9.16 -11.89 1.75
N THR A 17 9.07 -10.57 1.92
CA THR A 17 10.10 -9.78 2.65
C THR A 17 9.54 -9.07 3.86
N GLY A 18 8.22 -8.95 3.95
CA GLY A 18 7.53 -8.17 4.97
C GLY A 18 7.66 -6.66 4.79
N HIS A 19 8.32 -6.18 3.74
CA HIS A 19 8.44 -4.74 3.46
C HIS A 19 7.17 -4.15 2.87
N TYR A 20 6.87 -2.93 3.28
CA TYR A 20 5.82 -2.10 2.70
C TYR A 20 6.33 -1.41 1.45
N LEU A 21 5.41 -1.10 0.54
CA LEU A 21 5.73 -0.28 -0.62
C LEU A 21 5.47 1.19 -0.29
N ARG A 22 6.43 2.04 -0.64
CA ARG A 22 6.39 3.50 -0.51
C ARG A 22 6.62 4.13 -1.88
N ILE A 23 6.06 5.31 -2.13
CA ILE A 23 6.52 6.19 -3.21
C ILE A 23 7.56 7.14 -2.65
N ASN A 24 8.75 7.15 -3.24
CA ASN A 24 9.79 8.11 -2.90
C ASN A 24 9.40 9.50 -3.42
N ASP A 25 9.40 10.50 -2.54
CA ASP A 25 8.93 11.85 -2.87
C ASP A 25 9.85 12.57 -3.87
N GLU A 26 11.15 12.28 -3.87
CA GLU A 26 12.12 12.91 -4.76
C GLU A 26 12.16 12.23 -6.14
N SER A 27 12.26 10.89 -6.15
CA SER A 27 12.43 10.14 -7.39
C SER A 27 11.11 9.71 -8.03
N GLN A 28 9.99 9.82 -7.32
CA GLN A 28 8.66 9.35 -7.73
C GLN A 28 8.66 7.86 -8.12
N LYS A 29 9.51 7.06 -7.44
CA LYS A 29 9.64 5.61 -7.68
C LYS A 29 9.08 4.83 -6.51
N ILE A 30 8.68 3.59 -6.81
CA ILE A 30 8.29 2.62 -5.80
C ILE A 30 9.54 2.10 -5.10
N GLU A 31 9.58 2.22 -3.78
CA GLU A 31 10.63 1.74 -2.91
C GLU A 31 10.07 0.84 -1.80
N ARG A 32 10.97 0.10 -1.15
CA ARG A 32 10.64 -0.75 0.00
C ARG A 32 10.88 0.03 1.29
N SER A 33 9.93 -0.03 2.22
CA SER A 33 10.06 0.52 3.56
C SER A 33 9.84 -0.56 4.61
N SER A 34 10.56 -0.48 5.73
CA SER A 34 10.30 -1.28 6.93
C SER A 34 9.18 -0.71 7.79
N SER A 35 8.79 0.56 7.60
CA SER A 35 7.75 1.22 8.39
C SER A 35 6.43 1.35 7.62
N PRO A 36 5.31 0.87 8.19
CA PRO A 36 3.99 1.05 7.60
C PRO A 36 3.55 2.52 7.55
N GLU A 37 4.09 3.38 8.42
CA GLU A 37 3.72 4.81 8.48
C GLU A 37 4.21 5.62 7.28
N SER A 38 5.22 5.08 6.59
CA SER A 38 5.77 5.67 5.36
C SER A 38 5.27 4.98 4.10
N ALA A 39 4.38 4.01 4.25
CA ALA A 39 3.87 3.23 3.14
C ALA A 39 2.93 4.07 2.28
N TRP A 40 2.77 3.66 1.02
CA TRP A 40 1.77 4.23 0.15
C TRP A 40 0.37 3.87 0.66
N GLU A 41 -0.39 4.90 1.06
CA GLU A 41 -1.71 4.77 1.66
C GLU A 41 -2.84 4.85 0.62
N PHE A 42 -3.84 3.99 0.80
CA PHE A 42 -5.07 3.95 0.02
C PHE A 42 -6.27 4.08 0.95
N HIS A 43 -7.22 4.93 0.57
CA HIS A 43 -8.44 5.18 1.37
C HIS A 43 -9.59 4.21 1.07
N THR A 44 -9.41 3.35 0.06
CA THR A 44 -10.39 2.33 -0.32
C THR A 44 -9.69 1.00 -0.57
N HIS A 45 -10.36 -0.10 -0.23
CA HIS A 45 -9.84 -1.44 -0.49
C HIS A 45 -9.67 -1.69 -2.00
N GLU A 46 -10.66 -1.29 -2.80
CA GLU A 46 -10.65 -1.44 -4.25
C GLU A 46 -9.47 -0.68 -4.90
N GLY A 47 -9.18 0.52 -4.40
CA GLY A 47 -8.03 1.32 -4.84
C GLY A 47 -6.72 0.60 -4.56
N ALA A 48 -6.55 0.02 -3.37
CA ALA A 48 -5.36 -0.75 -3.00
C ALA A 48 -5.22 -2.02 -3.86
N VAL A 49 -6.30 -2.78 -4.06
CA VAL A 49 -6.30 -4.01 -4.89
C VAL A 49 -5.90 -3.71 -6.32
N THR A 50 -6.47 -2.66 -6.91
CA THR A 50 -6.15 -2.25 -8.29
C THR A 50 -4.66 -1.98 -8.46
N HIS A 51 -4.05 -1.24 -7.51
CA HIS A 51 -2.63 -0.93 -7.57
C HIS A 51 -1.74 -2.14 -7.30
N ALA A 52 -2.15 -3.04 -6.39
CA ALA A 52 -1.45 -4.30 -6.16
C ALA A 52 -1.36 -5.13 -7.45
N LEU A 53 -2.46 -5.22 -8.21
CA LEU A 53 -2.49 -5.94 -9.48
C LEU A 53 -1.56 -5.30 -10.52
N TRP A 54 -1.62 -3.97 -10.71
CA TRP A 54 -0.71 -3.26 -11.64
C TRP A 54 0.77 -3.46 -11.27
N ILE A 55 1.10 -3.44 -9.98
CA ILE A 55 2.47 -3.71 -9.51
C ILE A 55 2.85 -5.17 -9.83
N GLY A 56 1.93 -6.11 -9.65
CA GLY A 56 2.12 -7.51 -10.02
C GLY A 56 2.42 -7.70 -11.50
N GLU A 57 1.69 -6.98 -12.37
CA GLU A 57 1.89 -7.03 -13.83
C GLU A 57 3.25 -6.46 -14.25
N VAL A 58 3.72 -5.38 -13.60
CA VAL A 58 4.98 -4.71 -13.96
C VAL A 58 6.20 -5.40 -13.33
N PHE A 59 6.11 -5.83 -12.08
CA PHE A 59 7.25 -6.35 -11.30
C PHE A 59 7.24 -7.87 -11.14
N GLY A 60 6.23 -8.56 -11.65
CA GLY A 60 6.09 -10.02 -11.57
C GLY A 60 5.74 -10.55 -10.17
N GLN A 61 5.46 -9.66 -9.21
CA GLN A 61 5.06 -10.02 -7.86
C GLN A 61 3.96 -9.07 -7.37
N THR A 62 2.77 -9.62 -7.15
CA THR A 62 1.63 -8.90 -6.56
C THR A 62 1.85 -8.74 -5.05
N PRO A 63 1.91 -7.52 -4.51
CA PRO A 63 1.96 -7.30 -3.07
C PRO A 63 0.58 -7.55 -2.44
N ASP A 64 0.58 -7.87 -1.14
CA ASP A 64 -0.64 -8.02 -0.35
C ASP A 64 -1.23 -6.66 0.01
N VAL A 65 -2.55 -6.58 0.00
CA VAL A 65 -3.30 -5.44 0.52
C VAL A 65 -3.53 -5.63 2.01
N VAL A 66 -2.98 -4.73 2.83
CA VAL A 66 -3.07 -4.79 4.29
C VAL A 66 -3.95 -3.65 4.80
N LYS A 67 -4.97 -3.97 5.57
CA LYS A 67 -5.78 -2.97 6.29
C LYS A 67 -5.05 -2.51 7.54
N MET A 68 -4.90 -1.19 7.69
CA MET A 68 -4.32 -0.54 8.86
C MET A 68 -5.41 -0.29 9.90
N ILE A 69 -5.13 -0.64 11.15
CA ILE A 69 -6.03 -0.52 12.31
C ILE A 69 -5.62 0.69 13.15
#